data_AF-H6QCF1-F1
#
_entry.id   AF-H6QCF1-F1
#
_cell.length_a   1.000
_cell.length_b   1.000
_cell.length_c   1.000
_cell.angle_alpha   90.00
_cell.angle_beta   90.00
_cell.angle_gamma   90.00
#
_symmetry.space_group_name_H-M   'P 1'
#
loop_
_entity.id
_entity.type
_entity.pdbx_description
1 polymer ?
#
loop_
_entity_poly.entity_id
_entity_poly.type
_entity_poly.pdbx_seq_one_letter_code
_entity_poly.pdbx_strand_id
1 'polypeptide(L)'
;MRVGDQRAVGFLTLTVAAAASAMYYAAGFQDAALLILSGLAYGFFLYYGYLCFATAMYGFNLRLTRAILFGLLVASIGAYLIIKAGLRVPAVPPSGINVLVGSIIFGMAMPLAGGCMSGVMFRLGGGSLYAAAAFAGILIGNLFGVLYAWPITEMLQSAVGTFRLYPVLGPDGGLAANVAIIALLLLLLTLREAKASGTPPLRILAEDLRSTHFIAAGAFALVWITQFAYHSALTTQVPLARLMVWASGVNPPEGWISFVGGVRVPNEDPLLLLILALLAGSAAAALFKGAFLGFSRIPPRDAAVAFIGGFIMGYSVWIAVGCNISGFWSAVASLRADGWLYAVGLFIGAKIGLSIRAKI
;
A
#
# COMPACT_ATOMS: atom_id res chain seq x y z
N MET A 1 23.69 -12.39 -13.88
CA MET A 1 23.04 -13.71 -13.64
C MET A 1 22.25 -14.07 -14.89
N ARG A 2 22.40 -15.28 -15.46
CA ARG A 2 21.65 -15.68 -16.66
C ARG A 2 20.17 -15.83 -16.31
N VAL A 3 19.26 -15.65 -17.27
CA VAL A 3 17.79 -15.71 -17.04
C VAL A 3 17.36 -17.07 -16.49
N GLY A 4 18.02 -18.17 -16.91
CA GLY A 4 17.77 -19.51 -16.38
C GLY A 4 18.05 -19.62 -14.89
N ASP A 5 19.19 -19.09 -14.44
CA ASP A 5 19.58 -19.06 -13.03
C ASP A 5 18.60 -18.21 -12.20
N GLN A 6 18.13 -17.07 -12.75
CA GLN A 6 17.15 -16.23 -12.05
C GLN A 6 15.84 -16.98 -11.80
N ARG A 7 15.32 -17.73 -12.78
CA ARG A 7 14.08 -18.50 -12.60
C ARG A 7 14.22 -19.57 -11.52
N ALA A 8 15.36 -20.26 -11.45
CA ALA A 8 15.63 -21.25 -10.41
C ALA A 8 15.64 -20.61 -9.00
N VAL A 9 16.30 -19.45 -8.86
CA VAL A 9 16.28 -18.67 -7.60
C VAL A 9 14.87 -18.18 -7.28
N GLY A 10 14.06 -17.82 -8.28
CA GLY A 10 12.66 -17.44 -8.10
C GLY A 10 11.81 -18.57 -7.53
N PHE A 11 11.94 -19.79 -8.09
CA PHE A 11 11.29 -20.98 -7.54
C PHE A 11 11.75 -21.27 -6.11
N LEU A 12 13.06 -21.25 -5.85
CA LEU A 12 13.61 -21.47 -4.52
C LEU A 12 13.02 -20.46 -3.50
N THR A 13 12.92 -19.19 -3.88
CA THR A 13 12.37 -18.13 -3.03
C THR A 13 10.91 -18.43 -2.65
N LEU A 14 10.08 -18.83 -3.61
CA LEU A 14 8.69 -19.21 -3.34
C LEU A 14 8.60 -20.47 -2.48
N THR A 15 9.40 -21.49 -2.77
CA THR A 15 9.39 -22.74 -2.01
C THR A 15 9.79 -22.53 -0.56
N VAL A 16 10.85 -21.75 -0.31
CA VAL A 16 11.29 -21.42 1.06
C VAL A 16 10.21 -20.65 1.82
N ALA A 17 9.57 -19.67 1.19
CA ALA A 17 8.52 -18.90 1.84
C ALA A 17 7.23 -19.71 2.06
N ALA A 18 6.87 -20.62 1.15
CA ALA A 18 5.76 -21.55 1.33
C ALA A 18 6.06 -22.59 2.42
N ALA A 19 7.29 -23.09 2.50
CA ALA A 19 7.73 -23.97 3.57
C ALA A 19 7.69 -23.25 4.93
N ALA A 20 8.13 -21.99 5.01
CA ALA A 20 7.99 -21.18 6.20
C ALA A 20 6.51 -21.04 6.60
N SER A 21 5.61 -20.75 5.67
CA SER A 21 4.16 -20.73 5.93
C SER A 21 3.65 -22.05 6.51
N ALA A 22 4.08 -23.19 5.96
CA ALA A 22 3.69 -24.51 6.46
C ALA A 22 4.21 -24.78 7.88
N MET A 23 5.43 -24.31 8.19
CA MET A 23 6.00 -24.42 9.54
C MET A 23 5.21 -23.59 10.56
N TYR A 24 4.85 -22.33 10.24
CA TYR A 24 4.02 -21.52 11.13
C TYR A 24 2.64 -22.15 11.34
N TYR A 25 2.05 -22.75 10.29
CA TYR A 25 0.79 -23.47 10.41
C TYR A 25 0.92 -24.69 11.34
N ALA A 26 1.96 -25.50 11.17
CA ALA A 26 2.22 -26.67 12.02
C ALA A 26 2.51 -26.30 13.48
N ALA A 27 3.11 -25.13 13.71
CA ALA A 27 3.36 -24.58 15.05
C ALA A 27 2.12 -23.92 15.69
N GLY A 28 0.94 -23.95 15.04
CA GLY A 28 -0.30 -23.38 15.56
C GLY A 28 -0.52 -21.90 15.27
N PHE A 29 0.41 -21.23 14.57
CA PHE A 29 0.32 -19.82 14.18
C PHE A 29 -0.40 -19.66 12.84
N GLN A 30 -1.70 -19.96 12.80
CA GLN A 30 -2.50 -19.96 11.57
C GLN A 30 -2.56 -18.57 10.90
N ASP A 31 -2.70 -17.50 11.68
CA ASP A 31 -2.72 -16.13 11.17
C ASP A 31 -1.42 -15.77 10.44
N ALA A 32 -0.27 -16.13 11.02
CA ALA A 32 1.04 -15.91 10.42
C ALA A 32 1.19 -16.68 9.11
N ALA A 33 0.76 -17.94 9.07
CA ALA A 33 0.81 -18.75 7.85
C ALA A 33 -0.02 -18.11 6.72
N LEU A 34 -1.27 -17.75 6.99
CA LEU A 34 -2.14 -17.11 5.99
C LEU A 34 -1.58 -15.77 5.50
N LEU A 35 -0.99 -14.98 6.40
CA LEU A 35 -0.41 -13.69 6.06
C LEU A 35 0.92 -13.80 5.30
N ILE A 36 1.71 -14.86 5.49
CA ILE A 36 2.87 -15.17 4.64
C ILE A 36 2.41 -15.47 3.21
N LEU A 37 1.41 -16.34 3.03
CA LEU A 37 0.88 -16.65 1.69
C LEU A 37 0.28 -15.41 1.02
N SER A 38 -0.48 -14.62 1.77
CA SER A 38 -1.05 -13.36 1.29
C SER A 38 0.06 -12.38 0.90
N GLY A 39 1.09 -12.23 1.74
CA GLY A 39 2.28 -11.43 1.47
C GLY A 39 2.96 -11.81 0.16
N LEU A 40 3.27 -13.10 -0.02
CA LEU A 40 3.84 -13.61 -1.27
C LEU A 40 3.00 -13.23 -2.49
N ALA A 41 1.68 -13.45 -2.40
CA ALA A 41 0.76 -13.13 -3.48
C ALA A 41 0.71 -11.61 -3.77
N TYR A 42 0.62 -10.75 -2.75
CA TYR A 42 0.68 -9.30 -2.96
C TYR A 42 1.97 -8.87 -3.62
N GLY A 43 3.12 -9.33 -3.12
CA GLY A 43 4.41 -8.98 -3.67
C GLY A 43 4.51 -9.37 -5.15
N PHE A 44 4.06 -10.59 -5.46
CA PHE A 44 4.05 -11.10 -6.81
C PHE A 44 3.17 -10.24 -7.73
N PHE A 45 1.91 -9.98 -7.36
CA PHE A 45 0.99 -9.21 -8.20
C PHE A 45 1.35 -7.72 -8.29
N LEU A 46 1.84 -7.12 -7.20
CA LEU A 46 2.32 -5.73 -7.19
C LEU A 46 3.49 -5.55 -8.17
N TYR A 47 4.47 -6.46 -8.16
CA TYR A 47 5.59 -6.42 -9.09
C TYR A 47 5.17 -6.78 -10.52
N TYR A 48 4.38 -7.85 -10.69
CA TYR A 48 3.98 -8.34 -12.00
C TYR A 48 3.13 -7.32 -12.75
N GLY A 49 2.18 -6.69 -12.05
CA GLY A 49 1.30 -5.64 -12.55
C GLY A 49 1.87 -4.23 -12.43
N TYR A 50 3.07 -4.03 -11.90
CA TYR A 50 3.63 -2.70 -11.61
C TYR A 50 2.61 -1.75 -10.95
N LEU A 51 1.85 -2.27 -9.98
CA LEU A 51 0.75 -1.56 -9.33
C LEU A 51 1.28 -0.49 -8.37
N CYS A 52 1.69 0.65 -8.92
CA CYS A 52 2.23 1.78 -8.19
C CYS A 52 1.20 2.91 -8.10
N PHE A 53 0.61 3.09 -6.93
CA PHE A 53 -0.32 4.19 -6.64
C PHE A 53 0.27 5.57 -6.94
N ALA A 54 1.57 5.75 -6.71
CA ALA A 54 2.30 6.97 -7.04
C ALA A 54 2.23 7.29 -8.54
N THR A 55 2.62 6.32 -9.38
CA THR A 55 2.62 6.47 -10.84
C THR A 55 1.21 6.67 -11.41
N ALA A 56 0.19 6.08 -10.79
CA ALA A 56 -1.20 6.31 -11.14
C ALA A 56 -1.63 7.78 -10.90
N MET A 57 -1.18 8.39 -9.81
CA MET A 57 -1.59 9.74 -9.42
C MET A 57 -0.82 10.85 -10.13
N TYR A 58 0.51 10.77 -10.19
CA TYR A 58 1.35 11.85 -10.73
C TYR A 58 1.94 11.55 -12.11
N GLY A 59 2.08 10.27 -12.46
CA GLY A 59 2.51 9.84 -13.80
C GLY A 59 1.38 9.88 -14.82
N PHE A 60 0.13 10.13 -14.37
CA PHE A 60 -1.09 10.14 -15.17
C PHE A 60 -1.21 8.95 -16.13
N ASN A 61 -0.75 7.77 -15.70
CA ASN A 61 -0.97 6.55 -16.46
C ASN A 61 -2.44 6.13 -16.30
N LEU A 62 -3.28 6.56 -17.25
CA LEU A 62 -4.73 6.38 -17.21
C LEU A 62 -5.13 4.90 -17.08
N ARG A 63 -4.44 4.01 -17.80
CA ARG A 63 -4.68 2.55 -17.71
C ARG A 63 -4.37 2.01 -16.31
N LEU A 64 -3.25 2.40 -15.72
CA LEU A 64 -2.90 2.00 -14.35
C LEU A 64 -3.91 2.54 -13.32
N THR A 65 -4.34 3.80 -13.47
CA THR A 65 -5.35 4.40 -12.60
C THR A 65 -6.68 3.66 -12.70
N ARG A 66 -7.13 3.33 -13.92
CA ARG A 66 -8.35 2.51 -14.11
C ARG A 66 -8.19 1.10 -13.55
N ALA A 67 -7.01 0.48 -13.65
CA ALA A 67 -6.74 -0.83 -13.04
C ALA A 67 -6.88 -0.78 -11.51
N ILE A 68 -6.31 0.24 -10.85
CA ILE A 68 -6.45 0.43 -9.40
C ILE A 68 -7.92 0.66 -9.03
N LEU A 69 -8.65 1.50 -9.76
CA LEU A 69 -10.07 1.72 -9.53
C LEU A 69 -10.91 0.44 -9.72
N PHE A 70 -10.59 -0.36 -10.73
CA PHE A 70 -11.24 -1.67 -10.95
C PHE A 70 -10.98 -2.63 -9.78
N GLY A 71 -9.73 -2.80 -9.36
CA GLY A 71 -9.43 -3.65 -8.22
C GLY A 71 -10.07 -3.13 -6.92
N LEU A 72 -10.16 -1.80 -6.76
CA LEU A 72 -10.83 -1.18 -5.62
C LEU A 72 -12.34 -1.43 -5.62
N LEU A 73 -12.97 -1.44 -6.80
CA LEU A 73 -14.38 -1.82 -6.96
C LEU A 73 -14.61 -3.27 -6.52
N VAL A 74 -13.78 -4.19 -7.01
CA VAL A 74 -13.84 -5.61 -6.63
C VAL A 74 -13.65 -5.76 -5.11
N ALA A 75 -12.64 -5.12 -4.54
CA ALA A 75 -12.37 -5.14 -3.11
C ALA A 75 -13.52 -4.55 -2.27
N SER A 76 -14.16 -3.47 -2.75
CA SER A 76 -15.29 -2.83 -2.07
C SER A 76 -16.52 -3.73 -2.03
N ILE A 77 -16.83 -4.41 -3.14
CA ILE A 77 -17.92 -5.39 -3.20
C ILE A 77 -17.63 -6.57 -2.26
N GLY A 78 -16.40 -7.10 -2.29
CA GLY A 78 -16.02 -8.19 -1.39
C GLY A 78 -16.08 -7.80 0.09
N ALA A 79 -15.59 -6.62 0.45
CA ALA A 79 -15.69 -6.09 1.81
C ALA A 79 -17.15 -5.93 2.25
N TYR A 80 -18.00 -5.35 1.40
CA TYR A 80 -19.43 -5.21 1.69
C TYR A 80 -20.10 -6.55 2.03
N LEU A 81 -19.81 -7.61 1.27
CA LEU A 81 -20.37 -8.94 1.52
C LEU A 81 -19.88 -9.50 2.87
N ILE A 82 -18.58 -9.35 3.18
CA ILE A 82 -17.98 -9.79 4.46
C ILE A 82 -18.61 -9.04 5.64
N ILE A 83 -18.79 -7.72 5.50
CA ILE A 83 -19.38 -6.86 6.52
C ILE A 83 -20.85 -7.24 6.74
N LYS A 84 -21.62 -7.44 5.67
CA LYS A 84 -23.04 -7.82 5.74
C LYS A 84 -23.24 -9.21 6.35
N ALA A 85 -22.29 -10.12 6.11
CA ALA A 85 -22.27 -11.43 6.74
C ALA A 85 -21.87 -11.40 8.23
N GLY A 86 -21.51 -10.23 8.78
CA GLY A 86 -21.10 -10.08 10.18
C GLY A 86 -19.72 -10.66 10.49
N LEU A 87 -18.95 -11.07 9.48
CA LEU A 87 -17.62 -11.67 9.65
C LEU A 87 -16.57 -10.65 10.09
N ARG A 88 -16.74 -9.37 9.70
CA ARG A 88 -15.80 -8.31 10.06
C ARG A 88 -16.47 -6.94 10.14
N VAL A 89 -15.99 -6.13 11.08
CA VAL A 89 -16.32 -4.69 11.16
C VAL A 89 -15.12 -3.88 10.68
N PRO A 90 -15.30 -2.88 9.79
CA PRO A 90 -14.21 -2.02 9.38
C PRO A 90 -13.56 -1.33 10.57
N ALA A 91 -12.22 -1.39 10.66
CA ALA A 91 -11.50 -0.62 11.67
C ALA A 91 -11.76 0.88 11.44
N VAL A 92 -11.95 1.62 12.53
CA VAL A 92 -12.14 3.07 12.50
C VAL A 92 -10.94 3.77 13.11
N PRO A 93 -9.80 3.90 12.38
CA PRO A 93 -8.71 4.71 12.85
C PRO A 93 -9.14 6.17 12.99
N PRO A 94 -8.45 6.89 13.87
CA PRO A 94 -8.81 8.26 14.15
C PRO A 94 -8.55 9.14 12.91
N SER A 95 -9.63 9.72 12.40
CA SER A 95 -9.74 10.33 11.08
C SER A 95 -10.33 11.72 11.19
N GLY A 96 -9.58 12.72 10.74
CA GLY A 96 -9.94 14.13 10.70
C GLY A 96 -9.02 14.87 9.74
N ILE A 97 -8.71 16.14 10.02
CA ILE A 97 -7.80 16.93 9.17
C ILE A 97 -6.36 16.37 9.12
N ASN A 98 -5.98 15.57 10.11
CA ASN A 98 -4.72 14.82 10.14
C ASN A 98 -4.55 13.94 8.89
N VAL A 99 -5.63 13.31 8.40
CA VAL A 99 -5.62 12.48 7.18
C VAL A 99 -5.23 13.33 5.97
N LEU A 100 -5.82 14.51 5.83
CA LEU A 100 -5.54 15.41 4.72
C LEU A 100 -4.10 15.98 4.79
N VAL A 101 -3.71 16.51 5.95
CA VAL A 101 -2.37 17.08 6.16
C VAL A 101 -1.28 16.02 5.95
N GLY A 102 -1.46 14.86 6.58
CA GLY A 102 -0.51 13.76 6.47
C GLY A 102 -0.42 13.20 5.05
N SER A 103 -1.54 13.04 4.34
CA SER A 103 -1.53 12.55 2.95
C SER A 103 -0.91 13.55 1.96
N ILE A 104 -1.03 14.86 2.19
CA ILE A 104 -0.31 15.88 1.42
C ILE A 104 1.21 15.74 1.62
N ILE A 105 1.68 15.66 2.87
CA ILE A 105 3.10 15.50 3.18
C ILE A 105 3.65 14.19 2.61
N PHE A 106 2.90 13.10 2.79
CA PHE A 106 3.24 11.80 2.22
C PHE A 106 3.32 11.87 0.69
N GLY A 107 2.34 12.52 0.05
CA GLY A 107 2.29 12.67 -1.40
C GLY A 107 3.46 13.47 -1.96
N MET A 108 3.89 14.54 -1.27
CA MET A 108 5.07 15.33 -1.64
C MET A 108 6.36 14.52 -1.67
N ALA A 109 6.47 13.52 -0.79
CA ALA A 109 7.67 12.70 -0.66
C ALA A 109 7.74 11.55 -1.68
N MET A 110 6.61 11.11 -2.26
CA MET A 110 6.60 9.96 -3.19
C MET A 110 7.52 10.14 -4.41
N PRO A 111 7.57 11.31 -5.09
CA PRO A 111 8.47 11.50 -6.22
C PRO A 111 9.95 11.52 -5.82
N LEU A 112 10.27 11.92 -4.59
CA LEU A 112 11.64 11.87 -4.05
C LEU A 112 12.05 10.43 -3.74
N ALA A 113 11.14 9.61 -3.22
CA ALA A 113 11.39 8.18 -2.96
C ALA A 113 11.30 7.29 -4.21
N GLY A 114 10.86 7.82 -5.35
CA GLY A 114 10.72 7.07 -6.61
C GLY A 114 9.52 6.10 -6.62
N GLY A 115 8.57 6.28 -5.70
CA GLY A 115 7.40 5.43 -5.59
C GLY A 115 6.60 5.69 -4.31
N CYS A 116 5.45 5.05 -4.21
CA CYS A 116 4.70 4.95 -2.96
C CYS A 116 5.33 3.92 -2.02
N MET A 117 4.89 3.83 -0.76
CA MET A 117 5.45 2.88 0.20
C MET A 117 5.46 1.42 -0.32
N SER A 118 4.35 0.93 -0.88
CA SER A 118 4.32 -0.40 -1.51
C SER A 118 5.11 -0.48 -2.82
N GLY A 119 5.18 0.64 -3.55
CA GLY A 119 6.04 0.82 -4.73
C GLY A 119 7.52 0.63 -4.42
N VAL A 120 7.97 1.21 -3.31
CA VAL A 120 9.33 1.06 -2.79
C VAL A 120 9.57 -0.39 -2.40
N MET A 121 8.65 -1.04 -1.70
CA MET A 121 8.78 -2.45 -1.30
C MET A 121 8.93 -3.40 -2.50
N PHE A 122 8.04 -3.33 -3.50
CA PHE A 122 8.16 -4.27 -4.62
C PHE A 122 9.39 -3.97 -5.50
N ARG A 123 9.80 -2.70 -5.64
CA ARG A 123 11.04 -2.33 -6.37
C ARG A 123 12.30 -2.75 -5.61
N LEU A 124 12.25 -2.72 -4.28
CA LEU A 124 13.29 -3.29 -3.42
C LEU A 124 13.41 -4.80 -3.66
N GLY A 125 12.27 -5.52 -3.69
CA GLY A 125 12.24 -6.93 -4.09
C GLY A 125 12.80 -7.16 -5.51
N GLY A 126 12.61 -6.22 -6.42
CA GLY A 126 13.22 -6.23 -7.76
C GLY A 126 14.74 -5.98 -7.81
N GLY A 127 15.39 -5.73 -6.67
CA GLY A 127 16.82 -5.47 -6.59
C GLY A 127 17.22 -4.03 -6.85
N SER A 128 16.32 -3.05 -6.68
CA SER A 128 16.66 -1.63 -6.85
C SER A 128 17.36 -1.06 -5.60
N LEU A 129 18.61 -0.60 -5.76
CA LEU A 129 19.34 0.06 -4.68
C LEU A 129 18.73 1.42 -4.30
N TYR A 130 18.10 2.10 -5.25
CA TYR A 130 17.34 3.33 -5.01
C TYR A 130 16.16 3.07 -4.08
N ALA A 131 15.39 1.99 -4.35
CA ALA A 131 14.31 1.58 -3.48
C ALA A 131 14.82 1.10 -2.11
N ALA A 132 16.00 0.48 -2.03
CA ALA A 132 16.61 0.11 -0.76
C ALA A 132 16.94 1.34 0.11
N ALA A 133 17.52 2.39 -0.49
CA ALA A 133 17.78 3.64 0.21
C ALA A 133 16.49 4.31 0.69
N ALA A 134 15.45 4.36 -0.16
CA ALA A 134 14.14 4.85 0.23
C ALA A 134 13.51 4.00 1.35
N PHE A 135 13.63 2.67 1.30
CA PHE A 135 13.09 1.78 2.31
C PHE A 135 13.78 1.96 3.66
N ALA A 136 15.11 2.13 3.69
CA ALA A 136 15.84 2.49 4.90
C ALA A 136 15.35 3.81 5.50
N GLY A 137 15.10 4.81 4.64
CA GLY A 137 14.44 6.05 5.04
C GLY A 137 13.06 5.81 5.64
N ILE A 138 12.21 4.99 5.01
CA ILE A 138 10.87 4.65 5.51
C ILE A 138 10.92 4.01 6.89
N LEU A 139 11.87 3.11 7.14
CA LEU A 139 12.06 2.47 8.45
C LEU A 139 12.35 3.50 9.53
N ILE A 140 13.38 4.33 9.32
CA ILE A 140 13.77 5.37 10.29
C ILE A 140 12.64 6.41 10.43
N GLY A 141 12.00 6.80 9.34
CA GLY A 141 10.86 7.70 9.34
C GLY A 141 9.69 7.14 10.16
N ASN A 142 9.40 5.84 10.09
CA ASN A 142 8.36 5.21 10.90
C ASN A 142 8.69 5.32 12.40
N LEU A 143 9.94 5.07 12.80
CA LEU A 143 10.37 5.22 14.19
C LEU A 143 10.11 6.64 14.70
N PHE A 144 10.59 7.65 13.95
CA PHE A 144 10.40 9.05 14.31
C PHE A 144 8.93 9.48 14.22
N GLY A 145 8.16 8.88 13.32
CA GLY A 145 6.72 9.12 13.21
C GLY A 145 5.96 8.63 14.45
N VAL A 146 6.31 7.46 14.97
CA VAL A 146 5.75 6.97 16.24
C VAL A 146 6.06 7.94 17.38
N LEU A 147 7.32 8.37 17.51
CA LEU A 147 7.77 9.16 18.65
C LEU A 147 7.28 10.62 18.61
N TYR A 148 7.29 11.24 17.43
CA TYR A 148 7.11 12.69 17.30
C TYR A 148 5.89 13.09 16.46
N ALA A 149 5.43 12.26 15.52
CA ALA A 149 4.26 12.58 14.72
C ALA A 149 2.95 12.16 15.39
N TRP A 150 2.98 11.15 16.27
CA TRP A 150 1.78 10.67 16.96
C TRP A 150 1.10 11.75 17.84
N PRO A 151 1.81 12.52 18.68
CA PRO A 151 1.18 13.59 19.46
C PRO A 151 0.53 14.68 18.57
N ILE A 152 1.15 14.98 17.42
CA ILE A 152 0.61 15.91 16.41
C ILE A 152 -0.71 15.36 15.84
N THR A 153 -0.77 14.06 15.65
CA THR A 153 -1.93 13.35 15.12
C THR A 153 -3.11 13.47 16.07
N GLU A 154 -2.90 13.22 17.36
CA GLU A 154 -3.92 13.35 18.41
C GLU A 154 -4.43 14.80 18.52
N MET A 155 -3.52 15.78 18.48
CA MET A 155 -3.86 17.21 18.47
C MET A 155 -4.74 17.57 17.26
N LEU A 156 -4.34 17.20 16.05
CA LEU A 156 -5.09 17.51 14.82
C LEU A 156 -6.46 16.84 14.78
N GLN A 157 -6.61 15.68 15.40
CA GLN A 157 -7.89 14.97 15.48
C GLN A 157 -8.88 15.67 16.41
N SER A 158 -8.41 16.23 17.52
CA SER A 158 -9.26 16.96 18.47
C SER A 158 -9.84 18.26 17.89
N ALA A 159 -9.19 18.83 16.87
CA ALA A 159 -9.54 20.12 16.29
C ALA A 159 -10.72 20.08 15.31
N VAL A 160 -10.96 18.95 14.63
CA VAL A 160 -12.04 18.82 13.62
C VAL A 160 -12.70 17.45 13.84
N GLY A 161 -14.00 17.46 14.15
CA GLY A 161 -14.78 16.25 14.43
C GLY A 161 -14.59 15.15 13.38
N THR A 162 -14.61 13.90 13.83
CA THR A 162 -14.31 12.77 12.95
C THR A 162 -15.34 12.62 11.83
N PHE A 163 -14.89 12.63 10.56
CA PHE A 163 -15.74 12.36 9.41
C PHE A 163 -16.10 10.86 9.36
N ARG A 164 -17.22 10.48 9.99
CA ARG A 164 -17.70 9.09 10.04
C ARG A 164 -18.89 8.92 9.12
N LEU A 165 -18.63 8.60 7.86
CA LEU A 165 -19.71 8.33 6.88
C LEU A 165 -20.36 6.96 7.09
N TYR A 166 -19.60 5.97 7.59
CA TYR A 166 -20.06 4.58 7.76
C TYR A 166 -21.22 4.41 8.76
N PRO A 167 -21.23 5.06 9.95
CA PRO A 167 -22.39 5.00 10.86
C PRO A 167 -23.63 5.72 10.33
N VAL A 168 -23.48 6.67 9.40
CA VAL A 168 -24.58 7.50 8.89
C VAL A 168 -25.27 6.85 7.68
N LEU A 169 -24.49 6.25 6.77
CA LEU A 169 -25.01 5.64 5.55
C LEU A 169 -25.24 4.12 5.66
N GLY A 170 -24.70 3.48 6.70
CA GLY A 170 -24.66 2.02 6.80
C GLY A 170 -23.80 1.37 5.70
N PRO A 171 -23.71 0.04 5.68
CA PRO A 171 -22.93 -0.68 4.69
C PRO A 171 -23.49 -0.52 3.27
N ASP A 172 -24.82 -0.46 3.11
CA ASP A 172 -25.47 -0.31 1.80
C ASP A 172 -25.20 1.05 1.18
N GLY A 173 -25.38 2.14 1.94
CA GLY A 173 -25.10 3.49 1.47
C GLY A 173 -23.60 3.74 1.27
N GLY A 174 -22.75 3.15 2.11
CA GLY A 174 -21.29 3.18 1.93
C GLY A 174 -20.84 2.53 0.63
N LEU A 175 -21.38 1.34 0.30
CA LEU A 175 -21.13 0.69 -0.98
C LEU A 175 -21.64 1.53 -2.15
N ALA A 176 -22.89 2.01 -2.08
CA ALA A 176 -23.48 2.80 -3.15
C ALA A 176 -22.66 4.06 -3.46
N ALA A 177 -22.21 4.80 -2.44
CA ALA A 177 -21.35 5.96 -2.58
C ALA A 177 -20.00 5.60 -3.21
N ASN A 178 -19.34 4.53 -2.73
CA ASN A 178 -18.07 4.08 -3.29
C ASN A 178 -18.19 3.65 -4.76
N VAL A 179 -19.20 2.85 -5.09
CA VAL A 179 -19.47 2.43 -6.47
C VAL A 179 -19.75 3.63 -7.36
N ALA A 180 -20.55 4.59 -6.90
CA ALA A 180 -20.84 5.81 -7.65
C ALA A 180 -19.57 6.63 -7.94
N ILE A 181 -18.72 6.86 -6.93
CA ILE A 181 -17.46 7.60 -7.09
C ILE A 181 -16.52 6.86 -8.04
N ILE A 182 -16.33 5.54 -7.86
CA ILE A 182 -15.44 4.75 -8.71
C ILE A 182 -15.96 4.70 -10.15
N ALA A 183 -17.26 4.47 -10.35
CA ALA A 183 -17.87 4.44 -11.68
C ALA A 183 -17.74 5.80 -12.39
N LEU A 184 -17.97 6.90 -11.67
CA LEU A 184 -17.77 8.25 -12.21
C LEU A 184 -16.32 8.47 -12.63
N LEU A 185 -15.35 8.12 -11.79
CA LEU A 185 -13.93 8.27 -12.11
C LEU A 185 -13.53 7.38 -13.30
N LEU A 186 -13.97 6.13 -13.34
CA LEU A 186 -13.72 5.23 -14.48
C LEU A 186 -14.29 5.80 -15.77
N LEU A 187 -15.54 6.31 -15.75
CA LEU A 187 -16.17 6.95 -16.89
C LEU A 187 -15.37 8.17 -17.36
N LEU A 188 -15.07 9.12 -16.46
CA LEU A 188 -14.34 10.34 -16.79
C LEU A 188 -12.96 10.06 -17.38
N LEU A 189 -12.21 9.12 -16.80
CA LEU A 189 -10.88 8.75 -17.29
C LEU A 189 -10.94 8.03 -18.65
N THR A 190 -11.96 7.21 -18.87
CA THR A 190 -12.16 6.49 -20.14
C THR A 190 -12.57 7.46 -21.25
N LEU A 191 -13.50 8.39 -20.97
CA LEU A 191 -13.91 9.42 -21.91
C LEU A 191 -12.76 10.37 -22.28
N ARG A 192 -11.92 10.71 -21.29
CA ARG A 192 -10.72 11.53 -21.53
C ARG A 192 -9.74 10.83 -22.47
N GLU A 193 -9.49 9.53 -22.28
CA GLU A 193 -8.61 8.77 -23.16
C GLU A 193 -9.21 8.56 -24.55
N ALA A 194 -10.51 8.26 -24.63
CA ALA A 194 -11.24 8.15 -25.88
C ALA A 194 -11.14 9.44 -26.71
N LYS A 195 -11.33 10.60 -26.06
CA LYS A 195 -11.19 11.90 -26.72
C LYS A 195 -9.76 12.17 -27.18
N ALA A 196 -8.76 11.79 -26.40
CA ALA A 196 -7.36 12.04 -26.73
C ALA A 196 -6.82 11.10 -27.84
N SER A 197 -7.30 9.86 -27.89
CA SER A 197 -6.80 8.82 -28.79
C SER A 197 -7.68 8.59 -30.03
N GLY A 198 -8.92 9.09 -30.03
CA GLY A 198 -9.93 8.78 -31.05
C GLY A 198 -10.48 7.34 -30.97
N THR A 199 -10.11 6.57 -29.95
CA THR A 199 -10.61 5.19 -29.78
C THR A 199 -11.94 5.16 -29.02
N PRO A 200 -12.88 4.27 -29.37
CA PRO A 200 -14.17 4.21 -28.69
C PRO A 200 -14.00 3.70 -27.25
N PRO A 201 -14.75 4.24 -26.26
CA PRO A 201 -14.63 3.87 -24.85
C PRO A 201 -14.71 2.36 -24.57
N LEU A 202 -15.63 1.66 -25.25
CA LEU A 202 -15.82 0.21 -25.08
C LEU A 202 -14.58 -0.60 -25.48
N ARG A 203 -13.84 -0.14 -26.50
CA ARG A 203 -12.60 -0.81 -26.93
C ARG A 203 -11.48 -0.61 -25.91
N ILE A 204 -11.36 0.61 -25.35
CA ILE A 204 -10.39 0.91 -24.29
C ILE A 204 -10.62 -0.03 -23.10
N LEU A 205 -11.88 -0.15 -22.64
CA LEU A 205 -12.23 -1.04 -21.54
C LEU A 205 -11.92 -2.51 -21.86
N ALA A 206 -12.23 -2.98 -23.07
CA ALA A 206 -11.93 -4.34 -23.50
C ALA A 206 -10.42 -4.65 -23.53
N GLU A 207 -9.60 -3.70 -23.98
CA GLU A 207 -8.13 -3.81 -23.96
C GLU A 207 -7.59 -3.79 -22.53
N ASP A 208 -8.15 -2.93 -21.69
CA ASP A 208 -7.80 -2.81 -20.29
C ASP A 208 -8.06 -4.11 -19.52
N LEU A 209 -9.22 -4.75 -19.71
CA LEU A 209 -9.58 -6.05 -19.13
C LEU A 209 -8.57 -7.17 -19.44
N ARG A 210 -7.88 -7.08 -20.58
CA ARG A 210 -6.82 -8.05 -20.98
C ARG A 210 -5.42 -7.63 -20.53
N SER A 211 -5.28 -6.42 -20.00
CA SER A 211 -3.99 -5.89 -19.60
C SER A 211 -3.48 -6.54 -18.31
N THR A 212 -2.16 -6.67 -18.21
CA THR A 212 -1.51 -7.19 -17.00
C THR A 212 -1.84 -6.36 -15.76
N HIS A 213 -2.07 -5.05 -15.90
CA HIS A 213 -2.45 -4.17 -14.78
C HIS A 213 -3.80 -4.57 -14.18
N PHE A 214 -4.82 -4.83 -15.02
CA PHE A 214 -6.15 -5.21 -14.55
C PHE A 214 -6.17 -6.60 -13.94
N ILE A 215 -5.49 -7.56 -14.57
CA ILE A 215 -5.37 -8.92 -14.02
C ILE A 215 -4.69 -8.88 -12.65
N ALA A 216 -3.58 -8.14 -12.53
CA ALA A 216 -2.89 -7.98 -11.26
C ALA A 216 -3.73 -7.24 -10.22
N ALA A 217 -4.48 -6.19 -10.61
CA ALA A 217 -5.32 -5.44 -9.68
C ALA A 217 -6.51 -6.26 -9.18
N GLY A 218 -7.13 -7.07 -10.05
CA GLY A 218 -8.17 -8.03 -9.66
C GLY A 218 -7.62 -9.11 -8.73
N ALA A 219 -6.48 -9.72 -9.06
CA ALA A 219 -5.84 -10.70 -8.20
C ALA A 219 -5.44 -10.12 -6.83
N PHE A 220 -4.86 -8.91 -6.82
CA PHE A 220 -4.56 -8.16 -5.60
C PHE A 220 -5.81 -7.92 -4.76
N ALA A 221 -6.94 -7.53 -5.38
CA ALA A 221 -8.21 -7.35 -4.70
C ALA A 221 -8.74 -8.66 -4.09
N LEU A 222 -8.64 -9.78 -4.80
CA LEU A 222 -9.06 -11.08 -4.28
C LEU A 222 -8.24 -11.52 -3.07
N VAL A 223 -6.91 -11.37 -3.11
CA VAL A 223 -6.04 -11.65 -1.94
C VAL A 223 -6.37 -10.70 -0.79
N TRP A 224 -6.71 -9.45 -1.09
CA TRP A 224 -7.14 -8.50 -0.07
C TRP A 224 -8.48 -8.90 0.57
N ILE A 225 -9.45 -9.35 -0.22
CA ILE A 225 -10.75 -9.82 0.27
C ILE A 225 -10.57 -11.02 1.20
N THR A 226 -9.76 -12.01 0.80
CA THR A 226 -9.50 -13.19 1.64
C THR A 226 -8.82 -12.78 2.94
N GLN A 227 -7.76 -11.96 2.88
CA GLN A 227 -7.12 -11.48 4.11
C GLN A 227 -8.08 -10.68 5.00
N PHE A 228 -8.92 -9.82 4.42
CA PHE A 228 -9.88 -9.01 5.18
C PHE A 228 -10.93 -9.87 5.87
N ALA A 229 -11.36 -10.97 5.25
CA ALA A 229 -12.28 -11.93 5.84
C ALA A 229 -11.68 -12.65 7.06
N TYR A 230 -10.40 -13.04 6.99
CA TYR A 230 -9.77 -13.87 8.02
C TYR A 230 -9.08 -13.08 9.13
N HIS A 231 -8.48 -11.92 8.84
CA HIS A 231 -7.64 -11.21 9.81
C HIS A 231 -7.93 -9.70 9.85
N SER A 232 -7.27 -8.92 9.00
CA SER A 232 -7.37 -7.47 8.98
C SER A 232 -7.12 -6.94 7.59
N ALA A 233 -7.57 -5.73 7.32
CA ALA A 233 -7.19 -5.06 6.09
C ALA A 233 -5.66 -4.93 5.98
N LEU A 234 -5.14 -4.97 4.76
CA LEU A 234 -3.72 -4.83 4.52
C LEU A 234 -3.20 -3.47 5.03
N THR A 235 -2.13 -3.52 5.82
CA THR A 235 -1.41 -2.36 6.34
C THR A 235 0.09 -2.60 6.23
N THR A 236 0.85 -1.54 5.94
CA THR A 236 2.30 -1.66 5.77
C THR A 236 3.07 -0.86 6.81
N GLN A 237 2.54 0.29 7.26
CA GLN A 237 3.24 1.15 8.21
C GLN A 237 3.31 0.56 9.63
N VAL A 238 2.26 -0.13 10.07
CA VAL A 238 2.18 -0.70 11.43
C VAL A 238 3.30 -1.71 11.71
N PRO A 239 3.48 -2.78 10.92
CA PRO A 239 4.54 -3.74 11.17
C PRO A 239 5.95 -3.13 11.04
N LEU A 240 6.15 -2.17 10.14
CA LEU A 240 7.43 -1.48 10.01
C LEU A 240 7.77 -0.64 11.24
N ALA A 241 6.79 0.08 11.79
CA ALA A 241 7.00 0.83 13.01
C ALA A 241 7.23 -0.06 14.23
N ARG A 242 6.44 -1.13 14.39
CA ARG A 242 6.67 -2.11 15.47
C ARG A 242 8.08 -2.69 15.42
N LEU A 243 8.55 -3.09 14.23
CA LEU A 243 9.91 -3.57 14.04
C LEU A 243 10.94 -2.55 14.51
N MET A 244 10.77 -1.28 14.14
CA MET A 244 11.75 -0.24 14.45
C MET A 244 11.72 0.19 15.92
N VAL A 245 10.55 0.21 16.55
CA VAL A 245 10.43 0.44 18.00
C VAL A 245 11.07 -0.72 18.77
N TRP A 246 10.78 -1.96 18.37
CA TRP A 246 11.43 -3.15 18.96
C TRP A 246 12.95 -3.10 18.82
N ALA A 247 13.45 -2.80 17.61
CA ALA A 247 14.89 -2.79 17.32
C ALA A 247 15.65 -1.67 18.04
N SER A 248 14.99 -0.54 18.34
CA SER A 248 15.60 0.60 19.01
C SER A 248 15.48 0.56 20.54
N GLY A 249 14.57 -0.27 21.08
CA GLY A 249 14.32 -0.37 22.53
C GLY A 249 13.69 0.88 23.14
N VAL A 250 13.21 1.82 22.31
CA VAL A 250 12.55 3.03 22.80
C VAL A 250 11.12 2.74 23.23
N ASN A 251 10.64 3.45 24.25
CA ASN A 251 9.25 3.35 24.68
C ASN A 251 8.38 4.26 23.82
N PRO A 252 7.40 3.72 23.06
CA PRO A 252 6.49 4.52 22.26
C PRO A 252 5.42 5.19 23.15
N PRO A 253 4.77 6.27 22.68
CA PRO A 253 3.67 6.91 23.40
C PRO A 253 2.50 5.96 23.68
N GLU A 254 1.81 6.13 24.83
CA GLU A 254 0.68 5.28 25.24
C GLU A 254 -0.48 5.26 24.25
N GLY A 255 -0.78 6.42 23.65
CA GLY A 255 -1.82 6.53 22.62
C GLY A 255 -1.51 5.69 21.38
N TRP A 256 -0.22 5.60 21.01
CA TRP A 256 0.22 4.76 19.90
C TRP A 256 0.11 3.28 20.24
N ILE A 257 0.54 2.89 21.45
CA ILE A 257 0.41 1.51 21.96
C ILE A 257 -1.05 1.07 21.92
N SER A 258 -1.95 1.93 22.39
CA SER A 258 -3.40 1.67 22.42
C SER A 258 -3.97 1.52 21.01
N PHE A 259 -3.49 2.31 20.06
CA PHE A 259 -3.95 2.25 18.68
C PHE A 259 -3.47 1.00 17.93
N VAL A 260 -2.18 0.68 18.01
CA VAL A 260 -1.61 -0.44 17.24
C VAL A 260 -1.64 -1.76 18.01
N GLY A 261 -1.99 -1.80 19.29
CA GLY A 261 -1.92 -3.01 20.11
C GLY A 261 -0.49 -3.38 20.51
N GLY A 262 0.36 -2.38 20.74
CA GLY A 262 1.71 -2.52 21.26
C GLY A 262 2.78 -3.00 20.27
N VAL A 263 3.99 -3.17 20.83
CA VAL A 263 5.17 -3.72 20.16
C VAL A 263 5.11 -5.24 20.20
N ARG A 264 5.57 -5.90 19.14
CA ARG A 264 5.63 -7.37 19.03
C ARG A 264 7.03 -7.80 18.67
N VAL A 265 7.42 -9.00 19.10
CA VAL A 265 8.68 -9.60 18.68
C VAL A 265 8.60 -9.92 17.17
N PRO A 266 9.65 -9.68 16.37
CA PRO A 266 9.56 -9.77 14.91
C PRO A 266 9.05 -11.11 14.35
N ASN A 267 9.42 -12.24 14.96
CA ASN A 267 8.97 -13.58 14.57
C ASN A 267 7.51 -13.89 14.96
N GLU A 268 6.94 -13.11 15.89
CA GLU A 268 5.58 -13.27 16.38
C GLU A 268 4.62 -12.21 15.82
N ASP A 269 5.10 -11.25 15.02
CA ASP A 269 4.25 -10.26 14.36
C ASP A 269 3.79 -10.77 12.98
N PRO A 270 2.53 -11.23 12.83
CA PRO A 270 2.04 -11.78 11.57
C PRO A 270 2.04 -10.74 10.44
N LEU A 271 1.86 -9.46 10.77
CA LEU A 271 1.90 -8.37 9.80
C LEU A 271 3.33 -8.08 9.34
N LEU A 272 4.34 -8.32 10.18
CA LEU A 272 5.74 -8.20 9.74
C LEU A 272 6.10 -9.34 8.80
N LEU A 273 5.70 -10.57 9.14
CA LEU A 273 5.87 -11.73 8.28
C LEU A 273 5.20 -11.55 6.91
N LEU A 274 4.02 -10.89 6.88
CA LEU A 274 3.39 -10.48 5.63
C LEU A 274 4.28 -9.57 4.78
N ILE A 275 4.91 -8.55 5.39
CA ILE A 275 5.75 -7.60 4.64
C ILE A 275 7.03 -8.27 4.15
N LEU A 276 7.64 -9.14 4.96
CA LEU A 276 8.80 -9.93 4.52
C LEU A 276 8.43 -10.85 3.35
N ALA A 277 7.28 -11.52 3.44
CA ALA A 277 6.74 -12.34 2.36
C ALA A 277 6.38 -11.51 1.12
N LEU A 278 5.91 -10.28 1.27
CA LEU A 278 5.68 -9.34 0.16
C LEU A 278 6.97 -8.97 -0.56
N LEU A 279 8.05 -8.72 0.17
CA LEU A 279 9.38 -8.51 -0.43
C LEU A 279 9.85 -9.77 -1.18
N ALA A 280 9.68 -10.96 -0.58
CA ALA A 280 10.03 -12.23 -1.19
C ALA A 280 9.20 -12.52 -2.47
N GLY A 281 7.89 -12.29 -2.44
CA GLY A 281 7.01 -12.46 -3.60
C GLY A 281 7.33 -11.49 -4.73
N SER A 282 7.70 -10.25 -4.38
CA SER A 282 8.17 -9.26 -5.36
C SER A 282 9.50 -9.68 -5.99
N ALA A 283 10.42 -10.22 -5.20
CA ALA A 283 11.69 -10.75 -5.69
C ALA A 283 11.49 -11.95 -6.61
N ALA A 284 10.62 -12.90 -6.23
CA ALA A 284 10.27 -14.04 -7.07
C ALA A 284 9.70 -13.59 -8.43
N ALA A 285 8.77 -12.62 -8.44
CA ALA A 285 8.21 -12.08 -9.67
C ALA A 285 9.27 -11.40 -10.56
N ALA A 286 10.21 -10.65 -9.96
CA ALA A 286 11.33 -10.05 -10.68
C ALA A 286 12.25 -11.09 -11.31
N LEU A 287 12.58 -12.13 -10.56
CA LEU A 287 13.41 -13.24 -10.99
C LEU A 287 12.77 -14.06 -12.12
N PHE A 288 11.46 -14.33 -12.05
CA PHE A 288 10.75 -15.00 -13.14
C PHE A 288 10.70 -14.19 -14.43
N LYS A 289 10.58 -12.86 -14.32
CA LYS A 289 10.68 -11.93 -15.45
C LYS A 289 12.10 -11.77 -15.99
N GLY A 290 13.12 -12.28 -15.30
CA GLY A 290 14.52 -12.04 -15.66
C GLY A 290 14.96 -10.58 -15.44
N ALA A 291 14.20 -9.82 -14.63
CA ALA A 291 14.31 -8.37 -14.49
C ALA A 291 14.92 -7.95 -13.14
N PHE A 292 15.50 -8.89 -12.39
CA PHE A 292 16.15 -8.59 -11.11
C PHE A 292 17.43 -7.77 -11.33
N LEU A 293 17.51 -6.60 -10.69
CA LEU A 293 18.54 -5.59 -10.94
C LEU A 293 19.84 -5.77 -10.13
N GLY A 294 19.87 -6.72 -9.20
CA GLY A 294 21.08 -7.08 -8.46
C GLY A 294 21.69 -5.98 -7.60
N PHE A 295 20.90 -4.98 -7.17
CA PHE A 295 21.36 -3.84 -6.36
C PHE A 295 22.51 -3.06 -6.98
N SER A 296 22.40 -2.82 -8.29
CA SER A 296 23.35 -1.99 -9.04
C SER A 296 23.60 -0.63 -8.35
N ARG A 297 24.87 -0.20 -8.32
CA ARG A 297 25.29 1.04 -7.65
C ARG A 297 24.56 2.25 -8.25
N ILE A 298 24.23 3.20 -7.38
CA ILE A 298 23.62 4.49 -7.74
C ILE A 298 24.48 5.64 -7.22
N PRO A 299 24.39 6.85 -7.81
CA PRO A 299 25.05 8.02 -7.27
C PRO A 299 24.66 8.28 -5.80
N PRO A 300 25.60 8.68 -4.91
CA PRO A 300 25.29 8.97 -3.51
C PRO A 300 24.20 10.02 -3.32
N ARG A 301 24.15 10.99 -4.24
CA ARG A 301 23.09 12.01 -4.28
C ARG A 301 21.70 11.40 -4.46
N ASP A 302 21.55 10.45 -5.38
CA ASP A 302 20.28 9.79 -5.64
C ASP A 302 19.86 8.92 -4.46
N ALA A 303 20.82 8.23 -3.82
CA ALA A 303 20.58 7.50 -2.59
C ALA A 303 20.10 8.42 -1.46
N ALA A 304 20.71 9.60 -1.30
CA ALA A 304 20.30 10.58 -0.30
C ALA A 304 18.88 11.13 -0.57
N VAL A 305 18.56 11.47 -1.82
CA VAL A 305 17.22 11.92 -2.21
C VAL A 305 16.18 10.82 -1.94
N ALA A 306 16.49 9.56 -2.30
CA ALA A 306 15.63 8.42 -2.04
C ALA A 306 15.39 8.24 -0.54
N PHE A 307 16.45 8.29 0.26
CA PHE A 307 16.40 8.15 1.71
C PHE A 307 15.58 9.26 2.37
N ILE A 308 15.80 10.52 2.01
CA ILE A 308 15.05 11.67 2.54
C ILE A 308 13.56 11.55 2.18
N GLY A 309 13.24 11.21 0.93
CA GLY A 309 11.86 10.94 0.51
C GLY A 309 11.24 9.79 1.31
N GLY A 310 12.00 8.71 1.52
CA GLY A 310 11.60 7.59 2.35
C GLY A 310 11.30 7.99 3.80
N PHE A 311 12.18 8.78 4.41
CA PHE A 311 12.04 9.28 5.77
C PHE A 311 10.77 10.11 5.94
N ILE A 312 10.54 11.08 5.04
CA ILE A 312 9.33 11.93 5.10
C ILE A 312 8.07 11.08 4.90
N MET A 313 8.08 10.09 4.00
CA MET A 313 6.97 9.14 3.87
C MET A 313 6.75 8.35 5.17
N GLY A 314 7.80 7.77 5.77
CA GLY A 314 7.69 7.01 7.01
C GLY A 314 7.21 7.84 8.20
N TYR A 315 7.57 9.12 8.26
CA TYR A 315 7.11 10.04 9.30
C TYR A 315 5.63 10.42 9.11
N SER A 316 5.27 10.80 7.89
CA SER A 316 3.92 11.31 7.55
C SER A 316 2.81 10.25 7.58
N VAL A 317 3.12 8.95 7.42
CA VAL A 317 2.11 7.89 7.56
C VAL A 317 1.50 7.85 8.96
N TRP A 318 2.19 8.35 9.99
CA TRP A 318 1.65 8.43 11.35
C TRP A 318 0.73 9.64 11.53
N ILE A 319 1.02 10.77 10.88
CA ILE A 319 0.09 11.92 10.79
C ILE A 319 -1.20 11.51 10.08
N ALA A 320 -1.05 10.87 8.91
CA ALA A 320 -2.18 10.46 8.08
C ALA A 320 -2.90 9.22 8.64
N VAL A 321 -2.30 8.52 9.60
CA VAL A 321 -2.72 7.19 10.10
C VAL A 321 -2.89 6.19 8.95
N GLY A 322 -2.03 6.28 7.92
CA GLY A 322 -2.20 5.54 6.68
C GLY A 322 -1.12 5.79 5.64
N CYS A 323 -0.82 4.76 4.85
CA CYS A 323 -0.08 4.85 3.59
C CYS A 323 -1.05 4.68 2.40
N ASN A 324 -0.55 4.64 1.16
CA ASN A 324 -1.41 4.40 -0.01
C ASN A 324 -2.19 3.07 0.03
N ILE A 325 -1.68 2.07 0.74
CA ILE A 325 -2.42 0.83 0.96
C ILE A 325 -3.42 1.02 2.10
N SER A 326 -2.99 1.31 3.32
CA SER A 326 -3.89 1.34 4.47
C SER A 326 -4.83 2.55 4.49
N GLY A 327 -4.32 3.74 4.18
CA GLY A 327 -5.01 5.03 4.22
C GLY A 327 -5.82 5.34 2.97
N PHE A 328 -5.50 4.75 1.82
CA PHE A 328 -6.32 4.88 0.60
C PHE A 328 -7.00 3.57 0.23
N TRP A 329 -6.26 2.56 -0.24
CA TRP A 329 -6.85 1.32 -0.78
C TRP A 329 -7.74 0.59 0.23
N SER A 330 -7.18 0.18 1.37
CA SER A 330 -7.88 -0.56 2.43
C SER A 330 -9.00 0.29 3.04
N ALA A 331 -8.80 1.61 3.18
CA ALA A 331 -9.80 2.51 3.70
C ALA A 331 -11.03 2.58 2.78
N VAL A 332 -10.83 2.88 1.50
CA VAL A 332 -11.93 2.93 0.52
C VAL A 332 -12.55 1.54 0.35
N ALA A 333 -11.75 0.47 0.22
CA ALA A 333 -12.26 -0.89 0.06
C ALA A 333 -13.16 -1.32 1.23
N SER A 334 -12.82 -0.93 2.46
CA SER A 334 -13.66 -1.21 3.64
C SER A 334 -14.77 -0.17 3.89
N LEU A 335 -15.18 0.57 2.84
CA LEU A 335 -16.31 1.50 2.83
C LEU A 335 -16.13 2.74 3.71
N ARG A 336 -14.87 3.17 3.92
CA ARG A 336 -14.55 4.33 4.76
C ARG A 336 -14.29 5.57 3.91
N ALA A 337 -14.91 6.69 4.28
CA ALA A 337 -14.86 7.94 3.51
C ALA A 337 -13.54 8.69 3.62
N ASP A 338 -12.81 8.53 4.73
CA ASP A 338 -11.48 9.11 4.92
C ASP A 338 -10.48 8.61 3.87
N GLY A 339 -10.71 7.43 3.27
CA GLY A 339 -9.91 6.96 2.16
C GLY A 339 -9.95 7.90 0.94
N TRP A 340 -11.11 8.48 0.64
CA TRP A 340 -11.23 9.48 -0.42
C TRP A 340 -10.60 10.81 -0.04
N LEU A 341 -10.70 11.21 1.23
CA LEU A 341 -9.99 12.39 1.75
C LEU A 341 -8.47 12.22 1.62
N TYR A 342 -7.95 11.04 1.96
CA TYR A 342 -6.55 10.67 1.76
C TYR A 342 -6.17 10.77 0.28
N ALA A 343 -7.02 10.27 -0.64
CA ALA A 343 -6.75 10.34 -2.08
C ALA A 343 -6.60 11.78 -2.59
N VAL A 344 -7.42 12.70 -2.09
CA VAL A 344 -7.35 14.13 -2.43
C VAL A 344 -6.03 14.72 -1.96
N GLY A 345 -5.66 14.54 -0.70
CA GLY A 345 -4.40 15.05 -0.16
C GLY A 345 -3.19 14.43 -0.84
N LEU A 346 -3.23 13.13 -1.12
CA LEU A 346 -2.21 12.40 -1.86
C LEU A 346 -1.99 13.00 -3.26
N PHE A 347 -3.06 13.31 -3.99
CA PHE A 347 -2.99 13.90 -5.33
C PHE A 347 -2.40 15.32 -5.32
N ILE A 348 -2.80 16.15 -4.35
CA ILE A 348 -2.24 17.50 -4.17
C ILE A 348 -0.75 17.41 -3.84
N GLY A 349 -0.40 16.60 -2.84
CA GLY A 349 0.98 16.38 -2.41
C GLY A 349 1.86 15.88 -3.56
N ALA A 350 1.38 14.91 -4.33
CA ALA A 350 2.15 14.34 -5.43
C ALA A 350 2.49 15.36 -6.53
N LYS A 351 1.59 16.30 -6.84
CA LYS A 351 1.88 17.40 -7.77
C LYS A 351 2.99 18.31 -7.24
N ILE A 352 2.91 18.69 -5.97
CA ILE A 352 3.93 19.53 -5.32
C ILE A 352 5.28 18.78 -5.31
N GLY A 353 5.28 17.50 -4.97
CA GLY A 353 6.47 16.66 -4.95
C GLY A 353 7.15 16.54 -6.32
N LEU A 354 6.37 16.47 -7.41
CA LEU A 354 6.92 16.48 -8.77
C LEU A 354 7.62 17.80 -9.10
N SER A 355 7.01 18.93 -8.72
CA SER A 355 7.61 20.25 -8.94
C SER A 355 8.91 20.43 -8.15
N ILE A 356 9.01 19.85 -6.95
CA ILE A 356 10.25 19.83 -6.16
C ILE A 356 11.29 18.95 -6.84
N ARG A 357 10.91 17.73 -7.23
CA ARG A 357 11.83 16.78 -7.87
C ARG A 357 12.38 17.28 -9.21
N ALA A 358 11.60 18.06 -9.97
CA ALA A 358 12.05 18.62 -11.23
C ALA A 358 13.20 19.65 -11.07
N LYS A 359 13.42 20.18 -9.86
CA LYS A 359 14.44 21.19 -9.56
C LYS A 359 15.71 20.61 -8.92
N ILE A 360 15.71 19.32 -8.58
CA ILE A 360 16.79 18.61 -7.88
C ILE A 360 17.28 17.50 -8.80
#